data_AF-A0A2S2P5S4-F1
#
_entry.id   AF-A0A2S2P5S4-F1
#
_cell.length_a   1.000
_cell.length_b   1.000
_cell.length_c   1.000
_cell.angle_alpha   90.00
_cell.angle_beta   90.00
_cell.angle_gamma   90.00
#
_symmetry.space_group_name_H-M   'P 1'
#
loop_
_entity.id
_entity.type
_entity.pdbx_description
1 polymer ?
#
loop_
_entity_poly.entity_id
_entity_poly.type
_entity_poly.pdbx_seq_one_letter_code
_entity_poly.pdbx_strand_id
1 'polypeptide(L)'
;ITDVEALDWKLTCLNQTAVEPLKELTKTFTETARKSRSAQLLSLQEQLQRPADQGFYFNNEISYSPYYIERVVTRDGEVHAIRKDTKTEFECSRQGYFRHPSGCNRFYRCVKFDQKSNYFTVYEYDCPDGLAFDEKVEVCVWPGSLSNTGACQGK
;
A
#
# COMPACT_ATOMS: atom_id res chain seq x y z
N ILE A 1 21.13 -24.97 -15.83
CA ILE A 1 19.78 -25.51 -15.57
C ILE A 1 19.93 -26.43 -14.37
N THR A 2 19.53 -25.95 -13.19
CA THR A 2 19.46 -26.72 -11.96
C THR A 2 18.08 -26.48 -11.41
N ASP A 3 17.17 -27.42 -11.66
CA ASP A 3 15.84 -27.43 -11.07
C ASP A 3 15.96 -27.86 -9.62
N VAL A 4 15.59 -26.95 -8.73
CA VAL A 4 15.46 -27.17 -7.30
C VAL A 4 14.17 -27.97 -7.11
N GLU A 5 14.31 -29.23 -6.71
CA GLU A 5 13.19 -30.12 -6.41
C GLU A 5 12.28 -29.46 -5.37
N ALA A 6 11.04 -29.22 -5.79
CA ALA A 6 9.97 -28.70 -4.95
C ALA A 6 9.73 -29.67 -3.79
N LEU A 7 10.27 -29.33 -2.61
CA LEU A 7 9.91 -30.01 -1.37
C LEU A 7 8.40 -29.91 -1.17
N ASP A 8 7.80 -31.09 -1.04
CA ASP A 8 6.38 -31.35 -0.96
C ASP A 8 5.76 -30.76 0.31
N TRP A 9 5.25 -29.54 0.19
CA TRP A 9 4.54 -28.81 1.25
C TRP A 9 3.28 -29.54 1.76
N LYS A 10 2.83 -30.62 1.09
CA LYS A 10 1.67 -31.41 1.52
C LYS A 10 1.90 -32.17 2.82
N LEU A 11 3.14 -32.52 3.16
CA LEU A 11 3.42 -33.37 4.32
C LEU A 11 3.57 -32.59 5.63
N THR A 12 3.79 -31.28 5.58
CA THR A 12 4.06 -30.46 6.79
C THR A 12 2.77 -30.08 7.53
N CYS A 13 1.63 -29.99 6.85
CA CYS A 13 0.37 -29.58 7.48
C CYS A 13 -0.36 -30.69 8.24
N LEU A 14 -0.04 -31.97 7.99
CA LEU A 14 -0.81 -33.10 8.52
C LEU A 14 -0.40 -33.54 9.93
N ASN A 15 0.71 -33.01 10.47
CA ASN A 15 1.25 -33.49 11.74
C ASN A 15 1.34 -32.43 12.85
N GLN A 16 0.63 -31.30 12.73
CA GLN A 16 0.51 -30.33 13.81
C GLN A 16 -0.81 -30.55 14.56
N THR A 17 -0.75 -31.10 15.77
CA THR A 17 -1.89 -31.29 16.68
C THR A 17 -2.32 -29.98 17.37
N ALA A 18 -2.56 -28.91 16.61
CA ALA A 18 -3.03 -27.64 17.14
C ALA A 18 -3.78 -26.83 16.07
N VAL A 19 -5.01 -27.22 15.73
CA VAL A 19 -5.69 -26.64 14.57
C VAL A 19 -7.22 -26.58 14.70
N GLU A 20 -7.73 -25.59 15.43
CA GLU A 20 -9.04 -25.01 15.11
C GLU A 20 -8.97 -23.92 14.01
N PRO A 21 -8.00 -22.98 14.01
CA PRO A 21 -8.00 -21.91 13.01
C PRO A 21 -7.67 -22.40 11.59
N LEU A 22 -6.78 -23.40 11.39
CA LEU A 22 -6.56 -23.90 10.03
C LEU A 22 -7.72 -24.76 9.51
N LYS A 23 -8.64 -25.26 10.35
CA LYS A 23 -9.87 -25.92 9.86
C LYS A 23 -10.82 -24.90 9.23
N GLU A 24 -10.98 -23.75 9.86
CA GLU A 24 -11.74 -22.64 9.27
C GLU A 24 -11.07 -22.09 8.01
N LEU A 25 -9.73 -21.94 8.02
CA LEU A 25 -9.00 -21.51 6.83
C LEU A 25 -9.10 -22.55 5.71
N THR A 26 -8.88 -23.84 5.97
CA THR A 26 -9.03 -24.88 4.92
C THR A 26 -10.45 -24.99 4.42
N LYS A 27 -11.47 -24.87 5.28
CA LYS A 27 -12.87 -24.79 4.86
C LYS A 27 -13.10 -23.58 3.95
N THR A 28 -12.62 -22.41 4.35
CA THR A 28 -12.72 -21.18 3.55
C THR A 28 -12.05 -21.33 2.18
N PHE A 29 -10.81 -21.85 2.13
CA PHE A 29 -10.05 -22.02 0.89
C PHE A 29 -10.59 -23.16 0.00
N THR A 30 -11.12 -24.24 0.57
CA THR A 30 -11.67 -25.37 -0.21
C THR A 30 -13.10 -25.14 -0.68
N GLU A 31 -13.92 -24.37 0.06
CA GLU A 31 -15.28 -24.01 -0.33
C GLU A 31 -15.30 -22.85 -1.34
N THR A 32 -14.38 -21.87 -1.25
CA THR A 32 -14.27 -20.77 -2.25
C THR A 32 -13.71 -21.23 -3.59
N ALA A 33 -12.81 -22.22 -3.60
CA ALA A 33 -12.30 -22.84 -4.82
C ALA A 33 -13.37 -23.61 -5.63
N ARG A 34 -14.51 -23.97 -5.01
CA ARG A 34 -15.62 -24.68 -5.66
C ARG A 34 -16.74 -23.78 -6.17
N LYS A 35 -16.67 -22.47 -5.92
CA LYS A 35 -17.72 -21.53 -6.36
C LYS A 35 -17.59 -21.29 -7.86
N SER A 36 -18.72 -21.33 -8.57
CA SER A 36 -18.75 -20.90 -9.96
C SER A 36 -18.28 -19.45 -10.06
N ARG A 37 -17.71 -19.07 -11.21
CA ARG A 37 -17.29 -17.69 -11.48
C ARG A 37 -18.44 -16.68 -11.25
N SER A 38 -19.69 -17.08 -11.50
CA SER A 38 -20.89 -16.29 -11.18
C SER A 38 -21.10 -16.11 -9.67
N ALA A 39 -20.91 -17.15 -8.86
CA ALA A 39 -21.06 -17.05 -7.40
C ALA A 39 -19.92 -16.22 -6.75
N GLN A 40 -18.70 -16.27 -7.30
CA GLN A 40 -17.61 -15.40 -6.89
C GLN A 40 -17.89 -13.93 -7.26
N LEU A 41 -18.37 -13.67 -8.48
CA LEU A 41 -18.74 -12.31 -8.93
C LEU A 41 -19.89 -11.73 -8.12
N LEU A 42 -20.93 -12.54 -7.83
CA LEU A 42 -22.05 -12.10 -6.98
C LEU A 42 -21.59 -11.81 -5.55
N SER A 43 -20.73 -12.66 -4.97
CA SER A 43 -20.16 -12.41 -3.64
C SER A 43 -19.30 -11.14 -3.61
N LEU A 44 -18.58 -10.85 -4.69
CA LEU A 44 -17.76 -9.63 -4.80
C LEU A 44 -18.64 -8.39 -5.01
N GLN A 45 -19.70 -8.53 -5.80
CA GLN A 45 -20.68 -7.46 -6.00
C GLN A 45 -21.39 -7.13 -4.69
N GLU A 46 -21.76 -8.13 -3.90
CA GLU A 46 -22.30 -7.95 -2.55
C GLU A 46 -21.32 -7.18 -1.65
N GLN A 47 -20.02 -7.49 -1.72
CA GLN A 47 -18.99 -6.78 -0.94
C GLN A 47 -18.83 -5.31 -1.36
N LEU A 48 -18.88 -5.03 -2.67
CA LEU A 48 -18.77 -3.68 -3.22
C LEU A 48 -20.02 -2.83 -3.00
N GLN A 49 -21.18 -3.48 -2.86
CA GLN A 49 -22.48 -2.82 -2.76
C GLN A 49 -22.96 -2.67 -1.31
N ARG A 50 -22.19 -3.19 -0.33
CA ARG A 50 -22.44 -2.92 1.07
C ARG A 50 -22.18 -1.44 1.39
N PRO A 51 -23.13 -0.74 2.03
CA PRO A 51 -22.91 0.62 2.48
C PRO A 51 -21.75 0.65 3.49
N ALA A 52 -20.90 1.67 3.38
CA ALA A 52 -19.68 1.84 4.18
C ALA A 52 -19.92 2.05 5.69
N ASP A 53 -21.15 1.90 6.17
CA ASP A 53 -21.58 2.22 7.54
C ASP A 53 -21.66 1.02 8.49
N GLN A 54 -21.14 -0.15 8.08
CA GLN A 54 -20.89 -1.27 9.00
C GLN A 54 -19.40 -1.64 8.97
N GLY A 55 -18.62 -0.81 9.66
CA GLY A 55 -17.19 -1.00 9.86
C GLY A 55 -16.88 -2.33 10.55
N PHE A 56 -15.93 -3.06 9.97
CA PHE A 56 -15.22 -4.13 10.67
C PHE A 56 -14.19 -3.48 11.60
N TYR A 57 -14.42 -3.55 12.91
CA TYR A 57 -13.39 -3.26 13.91
C TYR A 57 -12.36 -4.40 13.91
N PHE A 58 -11.27 -4.22 13.17
CA PHE A 58 -10.01 -4.86 13.53
C PHE A 58 -9.37 -4.04 14.64
N ASN A 59 -9.24 -4.61 15.84
CA ASN A 59 -8.37 -4.08 16.88
C ASN A 59 -6.92 -4.33 16.46
N ASN A 60 -6.43 -3.51 15.54
CA ASN A 60 -5.04 -3.13 15.34
C ASN A 60 -5.11 -1.67 14.92
N GLU A 61 -4.59 -0.77 15.76
CA GLU A 61 -4.51 0.67 15.52
C GLU A 61 -3.61 0.97 14.31
N ILE A 62 -4.12 0.76 13.09
CA ILE A 62 -3.49 1.24 11.87
C ILE A 62 -4.48 2.19 11.20
N SER A 63 -4.32 3.46 11.55
CA SER A 63 -5.07 4.58 10.99
C SER A 63 -4.57 4.86 9.57
N TYR A 64 -5.01 4.06 8.61
CA TYR A 64 -4.73 4.37 7.20
C TYR A 64 -5.43 5.66 6.79
N SER A 65 -4.72 6.49 6.03
CA SER A 65 -5.26 7.74 5.51
C SER A 65 -6.48 7.51 4.61
N PRO A 66 -7.48 8.41 4.59
CA PRO A 66 -8.57 8.35 3.63
C PRO A 66 -8.13 8.63 2.18
N TYR A 67 -6.88 9.07 1.95
CA TYR A 67 -6.37 9.33 0.60
C TYR A 67 -5.78 8.07 -0.04
N TYR A 68 -5.99 7.94 -1.36
CA TYR A 68 -5.39 6.90 -2.19
C TYR A 68 -4.28 7.51 -3.05
N ILE A 69 -3.17 6.78 -3.23
CA ILE A 69 -2.16 7.17 -4.21
C ILE A 69 -2.75 6.95 -5.59
N GLU A 70 -2.87 8.03 -6.37
CA GLU A 70 -3.37 7.92 -7.74
C GLU A 70 -2.28 7.32 -8.65
N ARG A 71 -1.04 7.80 -8.51
CA ARG A 71 0.11 7.38 -9.34
C ARG A 71 1.41 7.41 -8.53
N VAL A 72 2.26 6.42 -8.79
CA VAL A 72 3.68 6.42 -8.38
C VAL A 72 4.50 6.74 -9.63
N VAL A 73 5.46 7.64 -9.48
CA VAL A 73 6.43 7.98 -10.52
C VAL A 73 7.81 7.60 -10.03
N THR A 74 8.42 6.64 -10.71
CA THR A 74 9.75 6.12 -10.39
C THR A 74 10.83 7.08 -10.86
N ARG A 75 12.08 6.81 -10.45
CA ARG A 75 13.27 7.62 -10.79
C ARG A 75 13.53 7.70 -12.30
N ASP A 76 13.25 6.62 -13.02
CA ASP A 76 13.36 6.51 -14.47
C ASP A 76 12.17 7.16 -15.21
N GLY A 77 11.19 7.69 -14.46
CA GLY A 77 10.03 8.39 -15.02
C GLY A 77 8.89 7.45 -15.42
N GLU A 78 8.96 6.17 -15.07
CA GLU A 78 7.86 5.24 -15.28
C GLU A 78 6.69 5.60 -14.35
N VAL A 79 5.48 5.61 -14.91
CA VAL A 79 4.25 5.90 -14.16
C VAL A 79 3.52 4.58 -13.92
N HIS A 80 3.52 4.13 -12.67
CA HIS A 80 2.72 2.99 -12.26
C HIS A 80 1.37 3.47 -11.72
N ALA A 81 0.29 3.04 -12.38
CA ALA A 81 -1.06 3.21 -11.87
C ALA A 81 -1.24 2.28 -10.65
N ILE A 82 -1.30 2.87 -9.48
CA ILE A 82 -1.47 2.13 -8.24
C ILE A 82 -2.96 1.72 -8.14
N ARG A 83 -3.22 0.47 -7.73
CA ARG A 83 -4.60 -0.02 -7.53
C ARG A 83 -5.26 0.84 -6.44
N LYS A 84 -6.57 1.04 -6.56
CA LYS A 84 -7.42 1.88 -5.67
C LYS A 84 -7.27 1.57 -4.16
N ASP A 85 -6.67 0.43 -3.82
CA ASP A 85 -6.54 -0.11 -2.46
C ASP A 85 -5.16 0.15 -1.80
N THR A 86 -4.21 0.79 -2.49
CA THR A 86 -2.95 1.18 -1.86
C THR A 86 -3.18 2.43 -1.01
N LYS A 87 -3.50 2.18 0.26
CA LYS A 87 -3.64 3.20 1.28
C LYS A 87 -2.27 3.61 1.81
N THR A 88 -2.05 4.91 1.96
CA THR A 88 -0.86 5.45 2.63
C THR A 88 -1.13 5.62 4.12
N GLU A 89 -0.08 5.53 4.93
CA GLU A 89 -0.11 6.02 6.32
C GLU A 89 -0.07 7.56 6.36
N PHE A 90 0.36 8.20 5.26
CA PHE A 90 0.45 9.65 5.13
C PHE A 90 -0.88 10.31 4.75
N GLU A 91 -1.20 11.43 5.41
CA GLU A 91 -2.37 12.28 5.15
C GLU A 91 -1.95 13.69 4.71
N CYS A 92 -2.56 14.18 3.62
CA CYS A 92 -2.34 15.53 3.13
C CYS A 92 -3.00 16.56 4.06
N SER A 93 -2.18 17.33 4.79
CA SER A 93 -2.65 18.45 5.60
C SER A 93 -2.93 19.72 4.79
N ARG A 94 -2.23 19.89 3.67
CA ARG A 94 -2.36 21.03 2.75
C ARG A 94 -1.98 20.62 1.33
N GLN A 95 -2.27 21.49 0.38
CA GLN A 95 -1.69 21.39 -0.95
C GLN A 95 -0.19 21.67 -0.88
N GLY A 96 0.62 20.86 -1.56
CA GLY A 96 2.07 21.00 -1.57
C GLY A 96 2.80 19.67 -1.64
N TYR A 97 4.09 19.71 -1.29
CA TYR A 97 4.99 18.57 -1.29
C TYR A 97 5.38 18.18 0.13
N PHE A 98 5.52 16.88 0.38
CA PHE A 98 5.78 16.32 1.70
C PHE A 98 6.77 15.17 1.62
N ARG A 99 7.68 15.07 2.59
CA ARG A 99 8.58 13.91 2.66
C ARG A 99 7.81 12.62 2.95
N HIS A 100 8.22 11.53 2.31
CA HIS A 100 7.66 10.21 2.62
C HIS A 100 8.11 9.74 4.03
N PRO A 101 7.22 9.23 4.90
CA PRO A 101 7.55 8.90 6.29
C PRO A 101 8.56 7.74 6.41
N SER A 102 8.49 6.73 5.53
CA SER A 102 9.42 5.59 5.53
C SER A 102 10.68 5.75 4.65
N GLY A 103 10.87 6.90 3.97
CA GLY A 103 11.99 7.06 3.04
C GLY A 103 12.32 8.51 2.72
N CYS A 104 13.59 8.89 2.87
CA CYS A 104 14.07 10.25 2.59
C CYS A 104 14.24 10.54 1.08
N ASN A 105 14.36 9.50 0.27
CA ASN A 105 14.48 9.52 -1.19
C ASN A 105 13.11 9.54 -1.91
N ARG A 106 12.01 9.66 -1.17
CA ARG A 106 10.65 9.64 -1.72
C ARG A 106 9.83 10.79 -1.16
N PHE A 107 8.87 11.26 -1.93
CA PHE A 107 8.00 12.36 -1.51
C PHE A 107 6.60 12.25 -2.10
N TYR A 108 5.64 12.84 -1.40
CA TYR A 108 4.26 12.98 -1.85
C TYR A 108 4.02 14.37 -2.41
N ARG A 109 3.19 14.45 -3.45
CA ARG A 109 2.58 15.69 -3.94
C ARG A 109 1.07 15.61 -3.76
N CYS A 110 0.54 16.48 -2.93
CA CYS A 110 -0.89 16.63 -2.68
C CYS A 110 -1.46 17.72 -3.58
N VAL A 111 -2.42 17.39 -4.43
CA VAL A 111 -3.07 18.34 -5.35
C VAL A 111 -4.56 18.41 -5.04
N LYS A 112 -5.08 19.63 -4.90
CA LYS A 112 -6.50 19.90 -4.73
C LYS A 112 -7.08 20.41 -6.05
N PHE A 113 -7.67 19.51 -6.84
CA PHE A 113 -8.26 19.88 -8.13
C PHE A 113 -9.59 20.62 -7.98
N ASP A 114 -10.40 20.25 -6.99
CA ASP A 114 -11.65 20.92 -6.65
C ASP A 114 -11.52 21.62 -5.30
N GLN A 115 -11.63 22.96 -5.31
CA GLN A 115 -11.55 23.76 -4.09
C GLN A 115 -12.71 23.48 -3.12
N LYS A 116 -13.86 23.00 -3.63
CA LYS A 116 -15.06 22.68 -2.83
C LYS A 116 -14.98 21.31 -2.17
N SER A 117 -14.16 20.42 -2.70
CA SER A 117 -13.90 19.11 -2.12
C SER A 117 -12.92 19.22 -0.96
N ASN A 118 -12.99 18.34 0.04
CA ASN A 118 -11.95 18.21 1.06
C ASN A 118 -10.89 17.15 0.69
N TYR A 119 -11.05 16.52 -0.48
CA TYR A 119 -10.16 15.46 -0.92
C TYR A 119 -8.95 16.01 -1.70
N PHE A 120 -7.78 15.44 -1.42
CA PHE A 120 -6.56 15.65 -2.19
C PHE A 120 -6.30 14.44 -3.08
N THR A 121 -5.82 14.69 -4.29
CA THR A 121 -5.20 13.67 -5.13
C THR A 121 -3.73 13.57 -4.76
N VAL A 122 -3.28 12.38 -4.41
CA VAL A 122 -1.92 12.13 -3.91
C VAL A 122 -1.11 11.41 -4.98
N TYR A 123 0.08 11.94 -5.20
CA TYR A 123 1.10 11.36 -6.09
C TYR A 123 2.34 11.03 -5.28
N GLU A 124 2.94 9.88 -5.48
CA GLU A 124 4.23 9.52 -4.90
C GLU A 124 5.30 9.60 -5.97
N TYR A 125 6.47 10.13 -5.60
CA TYR A 125 7.62 10.29 -6.47
C TYR A 125 8.89 9.81 -5.77
N ASP A 126 9.77 9.22 -6.56
CA ASP A 126 11.15 8.95 -6.15
C ASP A 126 12.07 10.10 -6.57
N CYS A 127 12.93 10.56 -5.65
CA CYS A 127 14.07 11.41 -6.01
C CYS A 127 15.08 10.60 -6.84
N PRO A 128 15.83 11.25 -7.75
CA PRO A 128 16.95 10.63 -8.44
C PRO A 128 17.96 9.96 -7.49
N ASP A 129 18.73 9.02 -8.03
CA ASP A 129 19.67 8.23 -7.24
C ASP A 129 20.64 9.10 -6.42
N GLY A 130 20.78 8.77 -5.14
CA GLY A 130 21.66 9.48 -4.22
C GLY A 130 21.12 10.82 -3.71
N LEU A 131 19.92 11.25 -4.13
CA LEU A 131 19.29 12.47 -3.64
C LEU A 131 18.21 12.17 -2.60
N ALA A 132 17.96 13.18 -1.77
CA ALA A 132 16.93 13.17 -0.75
C ALA A 132 16.03 14.38 -0.93
N PHE A 133 14.72 14.20 -0.78
CA PHE A 133 13.78 15.31 -0.88
C PHE A 133 13.99 16.28 0.28
N ASP A 134 13.96 17.59 0.07
CA ASP A 134 13.90 18.59 1.14
C ASP A 134 12.57 19.33 1.05
N GLU A 135 11.73 19.16 2.07
CA GLU A 135 10.40 19.76 2.15
C GLU A 135 10.44 21.29 2.33
N LYS A 136 11.55 21.87 2.82
CA LYS A 136 11.67 23.33 3.00
C LYS A 136 11.82 24.07 1.68
N VAL A 137 12.57 23.48 0.75
CA VAL A 137 12.86 24.05 -0.57
C VAL A 137 12.11 23.33 -1.69
N GLU A 138 11.34 22.29 -1.33
CA GLU A 138 10.52 21.46 -2.21
C GLU A 138 11.30 20.84 -3.39
N VAL A 139 12.58 20.48 -3.17
CA VAL A 139 13.46 19.89 -4.20
C VAL A 139 14.29 18.73 -3.65
N CYS A 140 14.70 17.81 -4.54
CA CYS A 140 15.66 16.77 -4.21
C CYS A 140 17.07 17.37 -4.13
N VAL A 141 17.72 17.24 -2.97
CA VAL A 141 19.05 17.75 -2.67
C VAL A 141 20.00 16.62 -2.29
N TRP A 142 21.29 16.92 -2.27
CA TRP A 142 22.27 16.00 -1.70
C TRP A 142 22.00 15.78 -0.21
N PRO A 143 22.05 14.53 0.30
CA PRO A 143 21.75 14.23 1.71
C PRO A 143 22.53 15.07 2.72
N GLY A 144 23.78 15.42 2.42
CA GLY A 144 24.61 16.28 3.29
C GLY A 144 24.15 17.73 3.39
N SER A 145 23.24 18.16 2.52
CA SER A 145 22.67 19.52 2.53
C SER A 145 21.34 19.60 3.27
N LEU A 146 20.78 18.48 3.73
CA LEU A 146 19.53 18.46 4.49
C LEU A 146 19.73 19.15 5.85
N SER A 147 18.80 20.05 6.21
CA SER A 147 18.86 20.74 7.49
C SER A 147 18.64 19.83 8.71
N ASN A 148 18.09 18.62 8.49
CA ASN A 148 17.81 17.63 9.53
C ASN A 148 18.86 16.52 9.41
N THR A 149 19.79 16.51 10.34
CA THR A 149 20.97 15.62 10.45
C THR A 149 20.60 14.16 10.76
N GLY A 150 19.87 13.52 9.85
CA GLY A 150 19.77 12.06 9.77
C GLY A 150 20.46 11.59 8.50
N ALA A 151 21.33 10.58 8.58
CA ALA A 151 21.90 9.97 7.39
C ALA A 151 20.74 9.39 6.55
N CYS A 152 20.49 9.98 5.37
CA CYS A 152 19.49 9.46 4.44
C CYS A 152 19.99 8.14 3.84
N GLN A 153 19.52 7.03 4.39
CA GLN A 153 19.73 5.70 3.84
C GLN A 153 18.60 5.45 2.84
N GLY A 154 18.76 6.01 1.63
CA GLY A 154 17.82 5.74 0.53
C GLY A 154 17.68 4.23 0.35
N LYS A 155 16.48 3.72 0.57
CA LYS A 155 16.10 2.33 0.25
C LYS A 155 15.34 2.30 -1.06
#